data_AF-A0A7X4DZG9-F1
#
_entry.id   AF-A0A7X4DZG9-F1
#
_cell.length_a   1.000
_cell.length_b   1.000
_cell.length_c   1.000
_cell.angle_alpha   90.00
_cell.angle_beta   90.00
_cell.angle_gamma   90.00
#
_symmetry.space_group_name_H-M   'P 1'
#
loop_
_entity.id
_entity.type
_entity.pdbx_description
1 polymer ?
#
loop_
_entity_poly.entity_id
_entity_poly.type
_entity_poly.pdbx_seq_one_letter_code
_entity_poly.pdbx_strand_id
1 'polypeptide(L)'
;MNPLEAERTRIQAELDAQRTRRQRNVMGQFATPGSLALEMLRSARDMVGERTSGLRFMDPAFGTGSFYSALLSVFDRESVAAAYGYEIDPHYGLPAARLWEPSGLRLDLTDFTACRPGDNGRERVDLLVCNPPYVRHHHIARATKLRLGRMVAEQLSVRVSGLAGLYVYFMLLSHRWLRPDSLSIWLIPSEFMDVNYGSALKEYLLSRVDLLRIHRFEPSEVQFEDALVSSAVVWFRNRAPSPGSAPEFTLGGSLGQSRLKRRLPRDELRRESKWTRFPAAGEASDVNGAVLGDFFAIKRGIATGANRFFIMDAHRADTLSIPSRFLRPVLPSPRYVKCDVVTADRDGVPNLERPLFVFDCHLPLDDLER
;
A
#
# COMPACT_ATOMS: atom_id res chain seq x y z
N MET A 1 -28.53 9.59 0.02
CA MET A 1 -27.44 8.82 0.64
C MET A 1 -28.08 7.58 1.26
N ASN A 2 -27.54 6.38 1.02
CA ASN A 2 -28.09 5.13 1.59
C ASN A 2 -28.06 5.23 3.14
N PRO A 3 -29.18 5.01 3.87
CA PRO A 3 -29.21 5.10 5.32
C PRO A 3 -28.16 4.20 6.02
N LEU A 4 -27.88 3.01 5.46
CA LEU A 4 -26.86 2.11 5.98
C LEU A 4 -25.44 2.69 5.80
N GLU A 5 -25.19 3.39 4.69
CA GLU A 5 -23.89 4.02 4.46
C GLU A 5 -23.67 5.23 5.36
N ALA A 6 -24.74 5.99 5.62
CA ALA A 6 -24.70 7.11 6.57
C ALA A 6 -24.38 6.60 7.98
N GLU A 7 -25.03 5.52 8.41
CA GLU A 7 -24.79 4.89 9.71
C GLU A 7 -23.38 4.27 9.79
N ARG A 8 -22.92 3.56 8.76
CA ARG A 8 -21.55 3.05 8.67
C ARG A 8 -20.52 4.16 8.83
N THR A 9 -20.74 5.29 8.15
CA THR A 9 -19.85 6.44 8.19
C THR A 9 -19.82 7.08 9.58
N ARG A 10 -20.97 7.18 10.25
CA ARG A 10 -21.05 7.64 11.65
C ARG A 10 -20.26 6.72 12.58
N ILE A 11 -20.48 5.41 12.50
CA ILE A 11 -19.75 4.40 13.29
C ILE A 11 -18.24 4.48 13.03
N GLN A 12 -17.82 4.59 11.77
CA GLN A 12 -16.41 4.73 11.40
C GLN A 12 -15.78 5.96 12.07
N ALA A 13 -16.44 7.12 12.01
CA ALA A 13 -15.95 8.36 12.61
C ALA A 13 -15.81 8.24 14.15
N GLU A 14 -16.79 7.62 14.81
CA GLU A 14 -16.75 7.38 16.26
C GLU A 14 -15.60 6.45 16.67
N LEU A 15 -15.33 5.41 15.88
CA LEU A 15 -14.23 4.47 16.13
C LEU A 15 -12.87 5.10 15.87
N ASP A 16 -12.73 5.90 14.81
CA ASP A 16 -11.48 6.57 14.48
C ASP A 16 -11.13 7.67 15.50
N ALA A 17 -12.14 8.33 16.08
CA ALA A 17 -11.94 9.30 17.17
C ALA A 17 -11.36 8.66 18.45
N GLN A 18 -11.54 7.36 18.65
CA GLN A 18 -11.00 6.61 19.79
C GLN A 18 -9.55 6.14 19.60
N ARG A 19 -8.97 6.36 18.42
CA ARG A 19 -7.60 5.92 18.08
C ARG A 19 -6.74 7.10 17.65
N THR A 20 -5.53 7.16 18.18
CA THR A 20 -4.55 8.14 17.69
C THR A 20 -4.16 7.82 16.25
N ARG A 21 -3.79 8.85 15.46
CA ARG A 21 -3.26 8.68 14.11
C ARG A 21 -2.07 7.70 14.07
N ARG A 22 -1.22 7.72 15.10
CA ARG A 22 -0.08 6.80 15.21
C ARG A 22 -0.53 5.33 15.32
N GLN A 23 -1.56 5.04 16.12
CA GLN A 23 -2.10 3.69 16.26
C GLN A 23 -2.69 3.19 14.93
N ARG A 24 -3.51 4.02 14.27
CA ARG A 24 -4.08 3.71 12.94
C ARG A 24 -2.99 3.45 11.89
N ASN A 25 -1.95 4.28 11.86
CA ASN A 25 -0.80 4.11 10.95
C ASN A 25 -0.02 2.80 11.17
N VAL A 26 0.14 2.35 12.42
CA VAL A 26 0.89 1.11 12.73
C VAL A 26 0.12 -0.12 12.25
N MET A 27 -1.20 -0.10 12.42
CA MET A 27 -2.10 -1.18 11.99
C MET A 27 -2.49 -1.09 10.52
N GLY A 28 -2.21 0.03 9.85
CA GLY A 28 -2.60 0.27 8.46
C GLY A 28 -4.11 0.38 8.27
N GLN A 29 -4.82 0.84 9.29
CA GLN A 29 -6.28 0.92 9.34
C GLN A 29 -6.77 2.28 8.85
N PHE A 30 -7.15 2.33 7.58
CA PHE A 30 -7.74 3.50 6.97
C PHE A 30 -8.99 3.10 6.19
N ALA A 31 -10.07 3.81 6.44
CA ALA A 31 -11.35 3.49 5.82
C ALA A 31 -11.36 3.93 4.37
N THR A 32 -11.72 3.02 3.46
CA THR A 32 -12.00 3.40 2.07
C THR A 32 -13.19 4.36 2.04
N PRO A 33 -13.06 5.53 1.41
CA PRO A 33 -14.17 6.48 1.32
C PRO A 33 -15.31 5.92 0.46
N GLY A 34 -16.56 6.17 0.90
CA GLY A 34 -17.73 5.54 0.30
C GLY A 34 -17.91 5.84 -1.20
N SER A 35 -17.52 7.03 -1.65
CA SER A 35 -17.53 7.39 -3.08
C SER A 35 -16.57 6.52 -3.90
N LEU A 36 -15.35 6.30 -3.42
CA LEU A 36 -14.37 5.45 -4.08
C LEU A 36 -14.80 3.98 -4.08
N ALA A 37 -15.32 3.50 -2.95
CA ALA A 37 -15.89 2.16 -2.87
C ALA A 37 -17.01 1.96 -3.90
N LEU A 38 -17.89 2.96 -4.05
CA LEU A 38 -18.96 2.94 -5.04
C LEU A 38 -18.44 2.93 -6.48
N GLU A 39 -17.42 3.72 -6.80
CA GLU A 39 -16.77 3.70 -8.12
C GLU A 39 -16.13 2.33 -8.42
N MET A 40 -15.44 1.73 -7.46
CA MET A 40 -14.82 0.40 -7.62
C MET A 40 -15.89 -0.68 -7.87
N LEU A 41 -17.01 -0.66 -7.13
CA LEU A 41 -18.09 -1.64 -7.30
C LEU A 41 -18.89 -1.41 -8.59
N ARG A 42 -19.09 -0.16 -9.04
CA ARG A 42 -19.68 0.13 -10.36
C ARG A 42 -18.80 -0.43 -11.48
N SER A 43 -17.49 -0.20 -11.41
CA SER A 43 -16.55 -0.83 -12.33
C SER A 43 -16.60 -2.37 -12.26
N ALA A 44 -16.84 -2.95 -11.08
CA ALA A 44 -17.04 -4.40 -10.95
C ALA A 44 -18.29 -4.86 -11.69
N ARG A 45 -19.42 -4.18 -11.52
CA ARG A 45 -20.69 -4.49 -12.17
C ARG A 45 -20.55 -4.50 -13.69
N ASP A 46 -19.93 -3.46 -14.25
CA ASP A 46 -19.68 -3.36 -15.69
C ASP A 46 -18.81 -4.52 -16.20
N MET A 47 -17.82 -4.94 -15.42
CA MET A 47 -16.91 -6.02 -15.81
C MET A 47 -17.50 -7.41 -15.63
N VAL A 48 -18.35 -7.63 -14.64
CA VAL A 48 -19.05 -8.92 -14.41
C VAL A 48 -20.13 -9.14 -15.48
N GLY A 49 -20.75 -8.07 -15.98
CA GLY A 49 -21.75 -8.12 -17.04
C GLY A 49 -23.05 -8.77 -16.56
N GLU A 50 -23.75 -9.49 -17.45
CA GLU A 50 -25.05 -10.13 -17.16
C GLU A 50 -24.96 -11.33 -16.21
N ARG A 51 -23.74 -11.83 -15.92
CA ARG A 51 -23.49 -12.96 -15.01
C ARG A 51 -23.54 -12.54 -13.54
N THR A 52 -24.66 -11.96 -13.11
CA THR A 52 -24.79 -11.43 -11.75
C THR A 52 -25.59 -12.34 -10.83
N SER A 53 -26.34 -13.30 -11.34
CA SER A 53 -27.09 -14.25 -10.51
C SER A 53 -26.16 -15.17 -9.73
N GLY A 54 -26.31 -15.21 -8.41
CA GLY A 54 -25.55 -16.13 -7.56
C GLY A 54 -24.13 -15.68 -7.25
N LEU A 55 -23.85 -14.38 -7.35
CA LEU A 55 -22.55 -13.78 -7.09
C LEU A 55 -22.12 -14.04 -5.65
N ARG A 56 -20.91 -14.59 -5.45
CA ARG A 56 -20.25 -14.63 -4.14
C ARG A 56 -19.22 -13.52 -4.03
N PHE A 57 -19.37 -12.68 -3.01
CA PHE A 57 -18.50 -11.54 -2.72
C PHE A 57 -17.57 -11.83 -1.53
N MET A 58 -16.35 -11.29 -1.55
CA MET A 58 -15.47 -11.26 -0.37
C MET A 58 -14.70 -9.96 -0.21
N ASP A 59 -14.58 -9.50 1.03
CA ASP A 59 -13.60 -8.51 1.48
C ASP A 59 -12.72 -9.08 2.63
N PRO A 60 -11.46 -9.44 2.33
CA PRO A 60 -10.49 -9.96 3.31
C PRO A 60 -10.05 -8.99 4.43
N ALA A 61 -10.35 -7.70 4.32
CA ALA A 61 -9.95 -6.67 5.29
C ALA A 61 -11.11 -5.68 5.47
N PHE A 62 -12.19 -6.19 6.06
CA PHE A 62 -13.53 -5.63 6.00
C PHE A 62 -13.65 -4.23 6.64
N GLY A 63 -12.90 -3.96 7.72
CA GLY A 63 -13.06 -2.74 8.51
C GLY A 63 -14.51 -2.57 8.97
N THR A 64 -15.13 -1.44 8.62
CA THR A 64 -16.57 -1.21 8.86
C THR A 64 -17.47 -1.63 7.70
N GLY A 65 -16.94 -2.10 6.57
CA GLY A 65 -17.71 -2.61 5.43
C GLY A 65 -18.04 -1.59 4.34
N SER A 66 -17.12 -0.69 3.99
CA SER A 66 -17.31 0.30 2.91
C SER A 66 -17.64 -0.35 1.56
N PHE A 67 -16.89 -1.39 1.17
CA PHE A 67 -17.13 -2.13 -0.07
C PHE A 67 -18.42 -2.95 -0.03
N TYR A 68 -18.80 -3.46 1.13
CA TYR A 68 -20.06 -4.19 1.27
C TYR A 68 -21.28 -3.25 1.19
N SER A 69 -21.19 -2.07 1.80
CA SER A 69 -22.18 -1.00 1.62
C SER A 69 -22.34 -0.60 0.14
N ALA A 70 -21.21 -0.45 -0.56
CA ALA A 70 -21.19 -0.19 -2.01
C ALA A 70 -21.77 -1.35 -2.82
N LEU A 71 -21.47 -2.61 -2.47
CA LEU A 71 -22.01 -3.81 -3.09
C LEU A 71 -23.54 -3.79 -3.05
N LEU A 72 -24.12 -3.56 -1.87
CA LEU A 72 -25.57 -3.49 -1.66
C LEU A 72 -26.25 -2.33 -2.40
N SER A 73 -25.47 -1.35 -2.86
CA SER A 73 -25.97 -0.19 -3.59
C SER A 73 -25.83 -0.35 -5.11
N VAL A 74 -25.03 -1.30 -5.59
CA VAL A 74 -24.71 -1.52 -7.01
C VAL A 74 -25.30 -2.83 -7.54
N PHE A 75 -25.42 -3.84 -6.69
CA PHE A 75 -25.94 -5.16 -7.04
C PHE A 75 -27.27 -5.40 -6.34
N ASP A 76 -28.22 -5.99 -7.07
CA ASP A 76 -29.50 -6.44 -6.49
C ASP A 76 -29.23 -7.50 -5.42
N ARG A 77 -29.96 -7.46 -4.30
CA ARG A 77 -29.72 -8.38 -3.17
C ARG A 77 -29.91 -9.84 -3.58
N GLU A 78 -30.88 -10.10 -4.42
CA GLU A 78 -31.23 -11.42 -4.97
C GLU A 78 -30.11 -11.97 -5.86
N SER A 79 -29.25 -11.09 -6.40
CA SER A 79 -28.11 -11.47 -7.21
C SER A 79 -26.92 -11.94 -6.37
N VAL A 80 -26.82 -11.53 -5.10
CA VAL A 80 -25.73 -11.88 -4.19
C VAL A 80 -26.07 -13.15 -3.40
N ALA A 81 -25.48 -14.28 -3.77
CA ALA A 81 -25.70 -15.55 -3.06
C ALA A 81 -25.01 -15.59 -1.69
N ALA A 82 -23.85 -14.95 -1.56
CA ALA A 82 -23.13 -14.89 -0.30
C ALA A 82 -22.16 -13.70 -0.28
N ALA A 83 -21.95 -13.14 0.91
CA ALA A 83 -20.92 -12.15 1.17
C ALA A 83 -20.09 -12.56 2.39
N TYR A 84 -18.77 -12.57 2.22
CA TYR A 84 -17.82 -12.92 3.27
C TYR A 84 -16.95 -11.72 3.62
N GLY A 85 -16.73 -11.49 4.91
CA GLY A 85 -15.84 -10.45 5.41
C GLY A 85 -14.88 -11.02 6.45
N TYR A 86 -13.66 -10.49 6.51
CA TYR A 86 -12.71 -10.78 7.57
C TYR A 86 -12.20 -9.48 8.19
N GLU A 87 -12.22 -9.39 9.52
CA GLU A 87 -11.64 -8.26 10.25
C GLU A 87 -10.89 -8.77 11.47
N ILE A 88 -9.60 -8.42 11.60
CA ILE A 88 -8.77 -8.92 12.68
C ILE A 88 -8.91 -8.10 13.96
N ASP A 89 -9.26 -6.81 13.86
CA ASP A 89 -9.39 -5.91 15.00
C ASP A 89 -10.86 -5.84 15.47
N PRO A 90 -11.18 -6.38 16.67
CA PRO A 90 -12.52 -6.31 17.22
C PRO A 90 -13.05 -4.88 17.39
N HIS A 91 -12.17 -3.87 17.49
CA HIS A 91 -12.55 -2.45 17.54
C HIS A 91 -13.40 -2.03 16.35
N TYR A 92 -13.05 -2.51 15.15
CA TYR A 92 -13.83 -2.25 13.93
C TYR A 92 -14.82 -3.38 13.64
N GLY A 93 -14.41 -4.62 13.87
CA GLY A 93 -15.20 -5.78 13.47
C GLY A 93 -16.46 -6.02 14.30
N LEU A 94 -16.46 -5.74 15.62
CA LEU A 94 -17.66 -5.94 16.45
C LEU A 94 -18.79 -4.96 16.11
N PRO A 95 -18.54 -3.64 15.95
CA PRO A 95 -19.56 -2.71 15.45
C PRO A 95 -20.02 -3.06 14.03
N ALA A 96 -19.09 -3.46 13.15
CA ALA A 96 -19.42 -3.87 11.79
C ALA A 96 -20.35 -5.11 11.78
N ALA A 97 -20.06 -6.12 12.59
CA ALA A 97 -20.89 -7.32 12.70
C ALA A 97 -22.33 -6.98 13.12
N ARG A 98 -22.50 -6.05 14.07
CA ARG A 98 -23.83 -5.58 14.51
C ARG A 98 -24.55 -4.79 13.41
N LEU A 99 -23.84 -3.88 12.75
CA LEU A 99 -24.42 -3.07 11.66
C LEU A 99 -24.97 -3.95 10.52
N TRP A 100 -24.25 -5.01 10.17
CA TRP A 100 -24.55 -5.84 9.01
C TRP A 100 -25.30 -7.13 9.33
N GLU A 101 -25.62 -7.43 10.59
CA GLU A 101 -26.35 -8.64 10.99
C GLU A 101 -27.62 -8.88 10.13
N PRO A 102 -28.48 -7.89 9.85
CA PRO A 102 -29.72 -8.14 9.11
C PRO A 102 -29.52 -8.34 7.59
N SER A 103 -28.28 -8.26 7.10
CA SER A 103 -27.98 -8.22 5.66
C SER A 103 -27.56 -9.56 5.07
N GLY A 104 -27.31 -10.59 5.89
CA GLY A 104 -26.79 -11.88 5.45
C GLY A 104 -25.27 -11.95 5.24
N LEU A 105 -24.54 -10.89 5.62
CA LEU A 105 -23.08 -10.88 5.67
C LEU A 105 -22.56 -11.94 6.66
N ARG A 106 -21.54 -12.70 6.26
CA ARG A 106 -20.78 -13.56 7.17
C ARG A 106 -19.43 -12.92 7.47
N LEU A 107 -19.32 -12.25 8.62
CA LEU A 107 -18.10 -11.56 9.06
C LEU A 107 -17.37 -12.41 10.10
N ASP A 108 -16.13 -12.78 9.81
CA ASP A 108 -15.25 -13.53 10.71
C ASP A 108 -14.23 -12.59 11.38
N LEU A 109 -14.19 -12.59 12.71
CA LEU A 109 -13.27 -11.77 13.51
C LEU A 109 -11.94 -12.49 13.74
N THR A 110 -11.11 -12.58 12.70
CA THR A 110 -9.88 -13.39 12.72
C THR A 110 -8.83 -12.90 11.71
N ASP A 111 -7.61 -13.44 11.81
CA ASP A 111 -6.56 -13.24 10.81
C ASP A 111 -6.91 -13.98 9.50
N PHE A 112 -7.38 -13.22 8.50
CA PHE A 112 -7.67 -13.74 7.15
C PHE A 112 -6.50 -14.57 6.58
N THR A 113 -5.26 -14.18 6.85
CA THR A 113 -4.09 -14.86 6.27
C THR A 113 -3.93 -16.30 6.74
N ALA A 114 -4.58 -16.68 7.85
CA ALA A 114 -4.60 -18.04 8.37
C ALA A 114 -5.79 -18.87 7.83
N CYS A 115 -6.77 -18.22 7.20
CA CYS A 115 -8.02 -18.85 6.76
C CYS A 115 -7.89 -19.53 5.38
N ARG A 116 -8.77 -20.49 5.11
CA ARG A 116 -8.87 -21.22 3.84
C ARG A 116 -10.35 -21.41 3.41
N PRO A 117 -10.62 -21.52 2.10
CA PRO A 117 -11.92 -21.98 1.63
C PRO A 117 -12.24 -23.36 2.22
N GLY A 118 -13.48 -23.55 2.65
CA GLY A 118 -13.96 -24.68 3.42
C GLY A 118 -14.11 -24.35 4.92
N ASP A 119 -13.28 -23.47 5.46
CA ASP A 119 -13.35 -23.07 6.86
C ASP A 119 -14.72 -22.43 7.15
N ASN A 120 -15.38 -22.92 8.20
CA ASN A 120 -16.73 -22.50 8.60
C ASN A 120 -17.76 -22.56 7.44
N GLY A 121 -17.55 -23.38 6.40
CA GLY A 121 -18.45 -23.41 5.23
C GLY A 121 -18.34 -22.18 4.32
N ARG A 122 -17.18 -21.51 4.30
CA ARG A 122 -16.89 -20.41 3.37
C ARG A 122 -16.41 -21.01 2.04
N GLU A 123 -16.88 -20.47 0.93
CA GLU A 123 -16.51 -20.98 -0.39
C GLU A 123 -15.58 -20.02 -1.12
N ARG A 124 -15.04 -20.49 -2.26
CA ARG A 124 -14.37 -19.60 -3.21
C ARG A 124 -15.37 -18.62 -3.83
N VAL A 125 -14.90 -17.43 -4.17
CA VAL A 125 -15.73 -16.29 -4.58
C VAL A 125 -15.57 -15.88 -6.04
N ASP A 126 -16.58 -15.18 -6.54
CA ASP A 126 -16.67 -14.65 -7.90
C ASP A 126 -16.20 -13.19 -7.99
N LEU A 127 -16.34 -12.43 -6.89
CA LEU A 127 -15.89 -11.06 -6.76
C LEU A 127 -15.14 -10.86 -5.45
N LEU A 128 -13.89 -10.39 -5.53
CA LEU A 128 -13.11 -9.96 -4.38
C LEU A 128 -12.82 -8.46 -4.52
N VAL A 129 -13.22 -7.66 -3.54
CA VAL A 129 -12.85 -6.24 -3.47
C VAL A 129 -12.22 -5.96 -2.12
N CYS A 130 -11.04 -5.36 -2.11
CA CYS A 130 -10.28 -5.18 -0.86
C CYS A 130 -9.40 -3.95 -0.85
N ASN A 131 -9.35 -3.29 0.31
CA ASN A 131 -8.33 -2.33 0.70
C ASN A 131 -7.56 -2.96 1.88
N PRO A 132 -6.51 -3.77 1.62
CA PRO A 132 -5.81 -4.48 2.67
C PRO A 132 -5.04 -3.52 3.58
N PRO A 133 -4.59 -3.94 4.77
CA PRO A 133 -3.87 -3.07 5.69
C PRO A 133 -2.48 -2.66 5.18
N TYR A 134 -2.17 -1.35 5.21
CA TYR A 134 -0.91 -0.78 4.69
C TYR A 134 0.25 -0.86 5.70
N VAL A 135 0.41 -2.02 6.34
CA VAL A 135 1.46 -2.26 7.34
C VAL A 135 2.80 -2.42 6.63
N ARG A 136 3.72 -1.47 6.89
CA ARG A 136 5.10 -1.53 6.37
C ARG A 136 5.87 -2.68 6.99
N HIS A 137 6.82 -3.22 6.24
CA HIS A 137 7.59 -4.40 6.65
C HIS A 137 8.29 -4.25 8.01
N HIS A 138 8.73 -3.07 8.43
CA HIS A 138 9.34 -2.86 9.75
C HIS A 138 8.39 -3.13 10.92
N HIS A 139 7.07 -3.05 10.70
CA HIS A 139 6.05 -3.29 11.72
C HIS A 139 5.50 -4.73 11.69
N ILE A 140 5.90 -5.54 10.71
CA ILE A 140 5.50 -6.95 10.63
C ILE A 140 6.54 -7.79 11.38
N ALA A 141 6.09 -8.53 12.40
CA ALA A 141 6.94 -9.43 13.16
C ALA A 141 7.65 -10.46 12.25
N ARG A 142 8.91 -10.78 12.57
CA ARG A 142 9.73 -11.71 11.78
C ARG A 142 9.06 -13.08 11.60
N ALA A 143 8.48 -13.62 12.67
CA ALA A 143 7.76 -14.90 12.62
C ALA A 143 6.58 -14.86 11.64
N THR A 144 5.80 -13.78 11.65
CA THR A 144 4.70 -13.55 10.71
C THR A 144 5.20 -13.50 9.27
N LYS A 145 6.28 -12.75 8.97
CA LYS A 145 6.85 -12.72 7.61
C LYS A 145 7.27 -14.10 7.12
N LEU A 146 7.92 -14.89 7.98
CA LEU A 146 8.34 -16.25 7.64
C LEU A 146 7.14 -17.16 7.36
N ARG A 147 6.10 -17.09 8.20
CA ARG A 147 4.84 -17.83 7.99
C ARG A 147 4.21 -17.45 6.65
N LEU A 148 3.96 -16.16 6.43
CA LEU A 148 3.30 -15.67 5.21
C LEU A 148 4.12 -15.98 3.95
N GLY A 149 5.44 -15.80 4.01
CA GLY A 149 6.35 -16.12 2.90
C GLY A 149 6.32 -17.60 2.53
N ARG A 150 6.30 -18.51 3.52
CA ARG A 150 6.15 -19.96 3.28
C ARG A 150 4.81 -20.28 2.63
N MET A 151 3.72 -19.74 3.15
CA MET A 151 2.38 -19.97 2.62
C MET A 151 2.23 -19.49 1.17
N VAL A 152 2.82 -18.35 0.82
CA VAL A 152 2.85 -17.85 -0.56
C VAL A 152 3.70 -18.74 -1.46
N ALA A 153 4.87 -19.17 -0.99
CA ALA A 153 5.75 -20.07 -1.75
C ALA A 153 5.08 -21.43 -2.02
N GLU A 154 4.42 -22.02 -1.04
CA GLU A 154 3.66 -23.27 -1.17
C GLU A 154 2.50 -23.14 -2.17
N GLN A 155 1.80 -22.01 -2.16
CA GLN A 155 0.60 -21.82 -2.98
C GLN A 155 0.91 -21.41 -4.43
N LEU A 156 1.91 -20.54 -4.63
CA LEU A 156 2.15 -19.87 -5.91
C LEU A 156 3.54 -20.12 -6.50
N SER A 157 4.43 -20.78 -5.75
CA SER A 157 5.85 -20.92 -6.09
C SER A 157 6.56 -19.58 -6.29
N VAL A 158 6.10 -18.54 -5.57
CA VAL A 158 6.67 -17.19 -5.59
C VAL A 158 7.37 -16.90 -4.27
N ARG A 159 8.58 -16.33 -4.33
CA ARG A 159 9.31 -15.85 -3.14
C ARG A 159 9.05 -14.37 -2.93
N VAL A 160 8.49 -14.03 -1.78
CA VAL A 160 8.23 -12.63 -1.38
C VAL A 160 9.42 -12.09 -0.58
N SER A 161 9.88 -10.90 -0.93
CA SER A 161 10.95 -10.22 -0.18
C SER A 161 10.49 -9.86 1.25
N GLY A 162 11.39 -9.98 2.22
CA GLY A 162 11.14 -9.57 3.61
C GLY A 162 10.93 -8.06 3.80
N LEU A 163 11.14 -7.26 2.74
CA LEU A 163 10.87 -5.82 2.67
C LEU A 163 9.43 -5.51 2.20
N ALA A 164 8.66 -6.51 1.76
CA ALA A 164 7.28 -6.34 1.32
C ALA A 164 6.35 -5.94 2.47
N GLY A 165 5.44 -5.01 2.20
CA GLY A 165 4.33 -4.67 3.09
C GLY A 165 3.28 -5.78 3.15
N LEU A 166 2.38 -5.70 4.14
CA LEU A 166 1.40 -6.75 4.41
C LEU A 166 0.41 -6.96 3.24
N TYR A 167 0.06 -5.89 2.53
CA TYR A 167 -0.83 -5.93 1.36
C TYR A 167 -0.38 -6.91 0.27
N VAL A 168 0.93 -7.13 0.10
CA VAL A 168 1.47 -8.08 -0.88
C VAL A 168 1.05 -9.50 -0.51
N TYR A 169 1.17 -9.86 0.77
CA TYR A 169 0.76 -11.18 1.25
C TYR A 169 -0.75 -11.38 1.18
N PHE A 170 -1.54 -10.33 1.49
CA PHE A 170 -3.01 -10.37 1.35
C PHE A 170 -3.39 -10.72 -0.10
N MET A 171 -2.90 -9.97 -1.09
CA MET A 171 -3.27 -10.22 -2.49
C MET A 171 -2.85 -11.63 -2.96
N LEU A 172 -1.63 -12.04 -2.64
CA LEU A 172 -1.10 -13.33 -3.07
C LEU A 172 -1.82 -14.51 -2.38
N LEU A 173 -2.07 -14.44 -1.07
CA LEU A 173 -2.79 -15.49 -0.35
C LEU A 173 -4.26 -15.54 -0.75
N SER A 174 -4.88 -14.41 -1.09
CA SER A 174 -6.25 -14.36 -1.60
C SER A 174 -6.49 -15.18 -2.86
N HIS A 175 -5.44 -15.50 -3.65
CA HIS A 175 -5.60 -16.34 -4.85
C HIS A 175 -6.26 -17.70 -4.57
N ARG A 176 -6.05 -18.31 -3.39
CA ARG A 176 -6.73 -19.58 -3.02
C ARG A 176 -8.25 -19.43 -2.87
N TRP A 177 -8.75 -18.22 -2.70
CA TRP A 177 -10.17 -17.92 -2.52
C TRP A 177 -10.89 -17.62 -3.83
N LEU A 178 -10.16 -17.51 -4.93
CA LEU A 178 -10.72 -17.13 -6.22
C LEU A 178 -11.24 -18.36 -6.96
N ARG A 179 -12.46 -18.29 -7.49
CA ARG A 179 -12.97 -19.24 -8.49
C ARG A 179 -12.30 -18.96 -9.84
N PRO A 180 -12.27 -19.93 -10.79
CA PRO A 180 -11.85 -19.63 -12.16
C PRO A 180 -12.65 -18.46 -12.73
N ASP A 181 -11.96 -17.55 -13.42
CA ASP A 181 -12.51 -16.33 -14.03
C ASP A 181 -13.10 -15.28 -13.06
N SER A 182 -12.94 -15.45 -11.74
CA SER A 182 -13.43 -14.46 -10.77
C SER A 182 -12.73 -13.10 -10.93
N LEU A 183 -13.44 -12.02 -10.63
CA LEU A 183 -12.92 -10.66 -10.68
C LEU A 183 -12.32 -10.28 -9.32
N SER A 184 -11.17 -9.62 -9.34
CA SER A 184 -10.53 -9.04 -8.16
C SER A 184 -10.22 -7.58 -8.38
N ILE A 185 -10.56 -6.74 -7.40
CA ILE A 185 -10.30 -5.29 -7.40
C ILE A 185 -9.63 -4.91 -6.09
N TRP A 186 -8.44 -4.33 -6.19
CA TRP A 186 -7.59 -4.05 -5.03
C TRP A 186 -7.21 -2.59 -4.97
N LEU A 187 -7.45 -1.93 -3.83
CA LEU A 187 -6.90 -0.62 -3.51
C LEU A 187 -5.63 -0.82 -2.68
N ILE A 188 -4.45 -0.64 -3.27
CA ILE A 188 -3.16 -0.94 -2.63
C ILE A 188 -2.15 0.21 -2.84
N PRO A 189 -1.07 0.30 -2.04
CA PRO A 189 0.00 1.27 -2.30
C PRO A 189 0.59 1.10 -3.69
N SER A 190 0.84 2.18 -4.44
CA SER A 190 1.44 2.10 -5.77
C SER A 190 2.94 1.80 -5.74
N GLU A 191 3.59 1.79 -4.57
CA GLU A 191 5.03 1.57 -4.43
C GLU A 191 5.52 0.24 -5.03
N PHE A 192 4.70 -0.83 -5.02
CA PHE A 192 5.08 -2.11 -5.65
C PHE A 192 5.45 -1.97 -7.13
N MET A 193 4.97 -0.90 -7.77
CA MET A 193 5.20 -0.61 -9.19
C MET A 193 6.64 -0.21 -9.49
N ASP A 194 7.43 0.23 -8.52
CA ASP A 194 8.80 0.73 -8.75
C ASP A 194 9.87 0.11 -7.86
N VAL A 195 9.49 -0.47 -6.72
CA VAL A 195 10.42 -1.03 -5.74
C VAL A 195 10.76 -2.49 -6.03
N ASN A 196 12.00 -2.89 -5.70
CA ASN A 196 12.49 -4.25 -5.93
C ASN A 196 11.67 -5.33 -5.23
N TYR A 197 11.12 -5.05 -4.04
CA TYR A 197 10.30 -6.04 -3.33
C TYR A 197 8.97 -6.32 -4.05
N GLY A 198 8.53 -5.41 -4.93
CA GLY A 198 7.30 -5.54 -5.69
C GLY A 198 7.39 -6.53 -6.86
N SER A 199 8.59 -7.05 -7.16
CA SER A 199 8.81 -8.02 -8.24
C SER A 199 7.93 -9.26 -8.13
N ALA A 200 7.76 -9.81 -6.92
CA ALA A 200 6.88 -10.95 -6.65
C ALA A 200 5.42 -10.67 -7.04
N LEU A 201 4.94 -9.45 -6.76
CA LEU A 201 3.59 -9.05 -7.08
C LEU A 201 3.41 -8.80 -8.58
N LYS A 202 4.37 -8.13 -9.22
CA LYS A 202 4.38 -7.94 -10.68
C LYS A 202 4.40 -9.28 -11.41
N GLU A 203 5.24 -10.22 -10.96
CA GLU A 203 5.32 -11.54 -11.55
C GLU A 203 3.99 -12.28 -11.42
N TYR A 204 3.33 -12.22 -10.25
CA TYR A 204 1.99 -12.77 -10.08
C TYR A 204 0.98 -12.16 -11.06
N LEU A 205 0.93 -10.82 -11.14
CA LEU A 205 0.02 -10.09 -12.02
C LEU A 205 0.29 -10.35 -13.52
N LEU A 206 1.53 -10.66 -13.88
CA LEU A 206 1.91 -10.92 -15.26
C LEU A 206 1.86 -12.40 -15.65
N SER A 207 1.94 -13.35 -14.72
CA SER A 207 2.08 -14.79 -15.04
C SER A 207 0.94 -15.67 -14.55
N ARG A 208 0.27 -15.30 -13.46
CA ARG A 208 -0.75 -16.15 -12.80
C ARG A 208 -2.17 -15.72 -13.06
N VAL A 209 -2.40 -14.43 -13.26
CA VAL A 209 -3.73 -13.83 -13.47
C VAL A 209 -3.76 -12.99 -14.74
N ASP A 210 -4.96 -12.69 -15.22
CA ASP A 210 -5.18 -11.78 -16.34
C ASP A 210 -5.35 -10.36 -15.80
N LEU A 211 -4.24 -9.63 -15.71
CA LEU A 211 -4.25 -8.22 -15.34
C LEU A 211 -5.05 -7.41 -16.36
N LEU A 212 -6.07 -6.71 -15.90
CA LEU A 212 -6.98 -5.94 -16.75
C LEU A 212 -6.64 -4.45 -16.75
N ARG A 213 -6.45 -3.89 -15.55
CA ARG A 213 -6.25 -2.45 -15.38
C ARG A 213 -5.44 -2.15 -14.12
N ILE A 214 -4.60 -1.11 -14.19
CA ILE A 214 -4.03 -0.41 -13.03
C ILE A 214 -4.35 1.07 -13.16
N HIS A 215 -5.07 1.62 -12.20
CA HIS A 215 -5.35 3.05 -12.11
C HIS A 215 -4.52 3.68 -11.00
N ARG A 216 -3.97 4.86 -11.25
CA ARG A 216 -3.32 5.70 -10.24
C ARG A 216 -3.99 7.06 -10.17
N PHE A 217 -4.16 7.56 -8.95
CA PHE A 217 -4.63 8.91 -8.71
C PHE A 217 -3.47 9.90 -8.80
N GLU A 218 -3.75 11.12 -9.27
CA GLU A 218 -2.79 12.20 -9.24
C GLU A 218 -2.70 12.77 -7.81
N PRO A 219 -1.51 13.02 -7.23
CA PRO A 219 -1.39 13.44 -5.83
C PRO A 219 -2.20 14.69 -5.47
N SER A 220 -2.40 15.60 -6.42
CA SER A 220 -3.23 16.81 -6.24
C SER A 220 -4.73 16.55 -6.22
N GLU A 221 -5.19 15.37 -6.62
CA GLU A 221 -6.61 15.00 -6.74
C GLU A 221 -7.07 14.05 -5.64
N VAL A 222 -6.15 13.53 -4.83
CA VAL A 222 -6.48 12.61 -3.73
C VAL A 222 -7.18 13.39 -2.63
N GLN A 223 -8.51 13.28 -2.56
CA GLN A 223 -9.34 13.84 -1.48
C GLN A 223 -9.40 12.94 -0.24
N PHE A 224 -8.63 11.84 -0.21
CA PHE A 224 -8.62 10.87 0.87
C PHE A 224 -7.48 11.21 1.83
N GLU A 225 -7.72 11.21 3.15
CA GLU A 225 -6.69 11.49 4.18
C GLU A 225 -5.50 10.50 4.16
N ASP A 226 -5.64 9.41 3.40
CA ASP A 226 -4.58 8.46 3.01
C ASP A 226 -3.51 9.05 2.08
N ALA A 227 -3.65 10.33 1.70
CA ALA A 227 -2.75 11.11 0.85
C ALA A 227 -1.25 11.12 1.25
N LEU A 228 -0.85 10.50 2.36
CA LEU A 228 0.56 10.26 2.68
C LEU A 228 1.19 9.13 1.85
N VAL A 229 0.40 8.21 1.27
CA VAL A 229 0.90 7.11 0.45
C VAL A 229 0.15 7.10 -0.88
N SER A 230 0.88 7.21 -1.99
CA SER A 230 0.26 7.05 -3.32
C SER A 230 -0.34 5.65 -3.45
N SER A 231 -1.62 5.58 -3.81
CA SER A 231 -2.36 4.33 -4.00
C SER A 231 -2.66 4.07 -5.47
N ALA A 232 -2.88 2.79 -5.79
CA ALA A 232 -3.34 2.32 -7.08
C ALA A 232 -4.54 1.38 -6.89
N VAL A 233 -5.45 1.41 -7.85
CA VAL A 233 -6.50 0.39 -7.97
C VAL A 233 -6.08 -0.62 -9.03
N VAL A 234 -6.10 -1.91 -8.70
CA VAL A 234 -5.66 -3.01 -9.55
C VAL A 234 -6.81 -3.95 -9.82
N TRP A 235 -7.11 -4.20 -11.10
CA TRP A 235 -8.13 -5.15 -11.55
C TRP A 235 -7.47 -6.34 -12.24
N PHE A 236 -7.85 -7.55 -11.83
CA PHE A 236 -7.46 -8.77 -12.55
C PHE A 236 -8.56 -9.82 -12.52
N ARG A 237 -8.54 -10.75 -13.48
CA ARG A 237 -9.34 -11.98 -13.45
C ARG A 237 -8.51 -13.19 -13.11
N ASN A 238 -9.08 -14.12 -12.33
CA ASN A 238 -8.43 -15.37 -11.97
C ASN A 238 -8.44 -16.39 -13.11
N ARG A 239 -7.65 -16.11 -14.14
CA ARG A 239 -7.38 -16.98 -15.28
C ARG A 239 -5.98 -16.66 -15.79
N ALA A 240 -5.38 -17.61 -16.51
CA ALA A 240 -4.11 -17.34 -17.16
C ALA A 240 -4.26 -16.17 -18.16
N PRO A 241 -3.27 -15.27 -18.25
CA PRO A 241 -3.31 -14.16 -19.20
C PRO A 241 -3.27 -14.68 -20.64
N SER A 242 -4.15 -14.13 -21.49
CA SER A 242 -4.23 -14.53 -22.90
C SER A 242 -3.00 -14.09 -23.70
N PRO A 243 -2.64 -14.78 -24.81
CA PRO A 243 -1.66 -14.28 -25.77
C PRO A 243 -2.06 -12.88 -26.26
N GLY A 244 -1.12 -11.93 -26.25
CA GLY A 244 -1.39 -10.55 -26.65
C GLY A 244 -2.19 -9.72 -25.63
N SER A 245 -2.44 -10.22 -24.41
CA SER A 245 -3.13 -9.40 -23.42
C SER A 245 -2.34 -8.13 -23.09
N ALA A 246 -3.07 -7.02 -23.10
CA ALA A 246 -2.53 -5.68 -22.92
C ALA A 246 -3.36 -4.95 -21.84
N PRO A 247 -2.96 -5.06 -20.56
CA PRO A 247 -3.61 -4.32 -19.47
C PRO A 247 -3.61 -2.82 -19.73
N GLU A 248 -4.66 -2.17 -19.25
CA GLU A 248 -4.81 -0.72 -19.32
C GLU A 248 -4.19 -0.04 -18.09
N PHE A 249 -3.29 0.90 -18.32
CA PHE A 249 -2.75 1.78 -17.28
C PHE A 249 -3.43 3.13 -17.40
N THR A 250 -4.00 3.63 -16.31
CA THR A 250 -4.68 4.92 -16.29
C THR A 250 -4.16 5.82 -15.16
N LEU A 251 -4.17 7.13 -15.37
CA LEU A 251 -3.67 8.13 -14.44
C LEU A 251 -4.55 9.38 -14.40
N GLY A 252 -4.83 9.85 -13.18
CA GLY A 252 -5.61 11.06 -12.90
C GLY A 252 -7.10 10.92 -13.22
N GLY A 253 -7.91 11.85 -12.74
CA GLY A 253 -9.36 11.79 -12.86
C GLY A 253 -10.00 10.73 -11.94
N SER A 254 -11.21 10.29 -12.30
CA SER A 254 -11.95 9.24 -11.59
C SER A 254 -11.70 7.86 -12.20
N LEU A 255 -12.18 6.79 -11.55
CA LEU A 255 -12.01 5.43 -12.08
C LEU A 255 -12.73 5.21 -13.42
N GLY A 256 -13.84 5.95 -13.65
CA GLY A 256 -14.62 5.89 -14.87
C GLY A 256 -14.18 6.90 -15.95
N GLN A 257 -13.52 7.99 -15.55
CA GLN A 257 -13.11 9.07 -16.45
C GLN A 257 -11.66 9.47 -16.17
N SER A 258 -10.73 8.59 -16.54
CA SER A 258 -9.30 8.86 -16.38
C SER A 258 -8.77 9.86 -17.40
N ARG A 259 -7.86 10.75 -16.99
CA ARG A 259 -7.24 11.74 -17.89
C ARG A 259 -6.31 11.10 -18.91
N LEU A 260 -5.43 10.22 -18.44
CA LEU A 260 -4.47 9.51 -19.29
C LEU A 260 -4.77 8.02 -19.24
N LYS A 261 -4.67 7.34 -20.39
CA LYS A 261 -4.81 5.90 -20.51
C LYS A 261 -3.91 5.33 -21.61
N ARG A 262 -3.28 4.19 -21.34
CA ARG A 262 -2.48 3.45 -22.33
C ARG A 262 -2.62 1.95 -22.08
N ARG A 263 -2.82 1.17 -23.15
CA ARG A 263 -2.72 -0.29 -23.09
C ARG A 263 -1.29 -0.71 -23.38
N LEU A 264 -0.74 -1.59 -22.55
CA LEU A 264 0.66 -2.00 -22.62
C LEU A 264 0.75 -3.51 -22.78
N PRO A 265 1.41 -4.02 -23.84
CA PRO A 265 1.68 -5.44 -23.95
C PRO A 265 2.45 -5.96 -22.74
N ARG A 266 2.12 -7.17 -22.29
CA ARG A 266 2.79 -7.80 -21.14
C ARG A 266 4.31 -7.88 -21.27
N ASP A 267 4.84 -8.05 -22.47
CA ASP A 267 6.29 -8.12 -22.69
C ASP A 267 6.99 -6.77 -22.49
N GLU A 268 6.30 -5.65 -22.75
CA GLU A 268 6.81 -4.31 -22.39
C GLU A 268 6.86 -4.17 -20.86
N LEU A 269 5.81 -4.61 -20.16
CA LEU A 269 5.76 -4.57 -18.69
C LEU A 269 6.78 -5.47 -18.01
N ARG A 270 7.16 -6.60 -18.63
CA ARG A 270 8.22 -7.49 -18.15
C ARG A 270 9.60 -6.85 -18.22
N ARG A 271 9.86 -6.07 -19.28
CA ARG A 271 11.12 -5.36 -19.47
C ARG A 271 11.22 -4.10 -18.62
N GLU A 272 10.09 -3.53 -18.23
CA GLU A 272 10.06 -2.32 -17.41
C GLU A 272 10.08 -2.59 -15.90
N SER A 273 11.10 -2.05 -15.25
CA SER A 273 11.28 -2.13 -13.79
C SER A 273 10.43 -1.12 -13.01
N LYS A 274 10.05 0.02 -13.61
CA LYS A 274 9.29 1.12 -13.00
C LYS A 274 7.98 1.36 -13.74
N TRP A 275 6.89 0.79 -13.24
CA TRP A 275 5.59 0.90 -13.89
C TRP A 275 4.90 2.24 -13.64
N THR A 276 5.33 3.05 -12.65
CA THR A 276 4.71 4.37 -12.41
C THR A 276 4.97 5.38 -13.52
N ARG A 277 5.90 5.10 -14.44
CA ARG A 277 6.06 5.90 -15.65
C ARG A 277 4.83 5.81 -16.56
N PHE A 278 4.06 4.73 -16.49
CA PHE A 278 2.86 4.55 -17.30
C PHE A 278 1.62 5.17 -16.64
N PRO A 279 0.67 5.71 -17.43
CA PRO A 279 0.65 5.79 -18.89
C PRO A 279 1.41 7.00 -19.48
N ALA A 280 2.00 7.87 -18.64
CA ALA A 280 2.58 9.14 -19.07
C ALA A 280 3.85 9.03 -19.92
N ALA A 281 4.59 7.92 -19.81
CA ALA A 281 5.76 7.67 -20.64
C ALA A 281 5.34 7.44 -22.09
N GLY A 282 5.87 8.26 -23.01
CA GLY A 282 6.06 7.84 -24.40
C GLY A 282 6.94 6.60 -24.48
N GLU A 283 7.11 6.02 -25.67
CA GLU A 283 8.20 5.07 -25.93
C GLU A 283 9.46 5.60 -25.24
N ALA A 284 10.11 4.78 -24.41
CA ALA A 284 11.32 5.19 -23.74
C ALA A 284 12.25 5.73 -24.83
N SER A 285 12.39 7.05 -24.93
CA SER A 285 13.50 7.59 -25.66
C SER A 285 14.70 7.04 -24.91
N ASP A 286 15.49 6.21 -25.59
CA ASP A 286 16.86 6.00 -25.19
C ASP A 286 17.37 7.39 -24.83
N VAL A 287 17.67 7.59 -23.55
CA VAL A 287 18.18 8.88 -23.10
C VAL A 287 19.57 8.94 -23.70
N ASN A 288 19.65 9.47 -24.91
CA ASN A 288 20.85 9.64 -25.68
C ASN A 288 21.57 10.88 -25.13
N GLY A 289 21.88 10.84 -23.84
CA GLY A 289 22.38 11.95 -23.05
C GLY A 289 22.96 11.44 -21.73
N ALA A 290 23.87 12.23 -21.17
CA ALA A 290 24.55 11.86 -19.94
C ALA A 290 23.58 11.80 -18.76
N VAL A 291 23.70 10.76 -17.94
CA VAL A 291 22.91 10.55 -16.72
C VAL A 291 23.64 11.12 -15.51
N LEU A 292 22.94 11.34 -14.40
CA LEU A 292 23.57 11.80 -13.14
C LEU A 292 24.73 10.90 -12.68
N GLY A 293 24.65 9.60 -12.97
CA GLY A 293 25.70 8.65 -12.65
C GLY A 293 27.01 8.86 -13.43
N ASP A 294 26.97 9.56 -14.56
CA ASP A 294 28.16 9.88 -15.35
C ASP A 294 28.99 11.00 -14.71
N PHE A 295 28.34 11.87 -13.93
CA PHE A 295 28.98 13.03 -13.30
C PHE A 295 29.14 12.90 -11.78
N PHE A 296 28.27 12.12 -11.13
CA PHE A 296 28.16 12.11 -9.68
C PHE A 296 28.12 10.70 -9.09
N ALA A 297 28.84 10.50 -7.99
CA ALA A 297 28.66 9.35 -7.13
C ALA A 297 27.44 9.54 -6.22
N ILE A 298 26.33 8.86 -6.52
CA ILE A 298 25.11 8.93 -5.72
C ILE A 298 25.26 8.00 -4.52
N LYS A 299 25.32 8.58 -3.32
CA LYS A 299 25.39 7.84 -2.05
C LYS A 299 24.25 8.25 -1.13
N ARG A 300 23.77 7.31 -0.32
CA ARG A 300 22.82 7.61 0.76
C ARG A 300 23.55 8.43 1.84
N GLY A 301 22.86 9.42 2.42
CA GLY A 301 23.36 10.15 3.58
C GLY A 301 23.58 9.25 4.81
N ILE A 302 24.24 9.79 5.83
CA ILE A 302 24.62 9.07 7.05
C ILE A 302 23.38 8.46 7.74
N ALA A 303 23.46 7.18 8.09
CA ALA A 303 22.45 6.49 8.88
C ALA A 303 23.05 6.11 10.24
N THR A 304 22.75 6.88 11.30
CA THR A 304 23.34 6.66 12.64
C THR A 304 22.61 5.60 13.46
N GLY A 305 21.44 5.12 13.00
CA GLY A 305 20.58 4.19 13.74
C GLY A 305 19.85 4.82 14.94
N ALA A 306 20.37 5.92 15.49
CA ALA A 306 19.79 6.65 16.61
C ALA A 306 19.99 8.17 16.45
N ASN A 307 19.37 8.77 15.42
CA ASN A 307 19.53 10.21 15.12
C ASN A 307 19.31 11.12 16.33
N ARG A 308 18.36 10.80 17.23
CA ARG A 308 18.10 11.61 18.44
C ARG A 308 19.26 11.61 19.44
N PHE A 309 20.09 10.58 19.41
CA PHE A 309 21.28 10.46 20.25
C PHE A 309 22.48 11.09 19.57
N PHE A 310 22.77 10.68 18.33
CA PHE A 310 23.99 11.06 17.62
C PHE A 310 23.94 12.42 16.94
N ILE A 311 22.75 12.99 16.65
CA ILE A 311 22.63 14.30 15.99
C ILE A 311 22.08 15.30 17.00
N MET A 312 22.78 16.43 17.13
CA MET A 312 22.44 17.48 18.09
C MET A 312 22.77 18.87 17.55
N ASP A 313 22.19 19.90 18.17
CA ASP A 313 22.58 21.30 17.94
C ASP A 313 23.71 21.71 18.88
N ALA A 314 24.31 22.87 18.62
CA ALA A 314 25.41 23.42 19.41
C ALA A 314 25.04 23.54 20.90
N HIS A 315 23.84 24.03 21.20
CA HIS A 315 23.39 24.20 22.59
C HIS A 315 23.39 22.88 23.38
N ARG A 316 22.90 21.79 22.78
CA ARG A 316 22.93 20.48 23.42
C ARG A 316 24.35 19.93 23.56
N ALA A 317 25.21 20.15 22.56
CA ALA A 317 26.60 19.72 22.64
C ALA A 317 27.36 20.42 23.77
N ASP A 318 27.16 21.73 23.92
CA ASP A 318 27.73 22.54 25.01
C ASP A 318 27.21 22.09 26.37
N THR A 319 25.90 21.84 26.48
CA THR A 319 25.27 21.33 27.72
C THR A 319 25.87 20.00 28.15
N LEU A 320 26.22 19.14 27.19
CA LEU A 320 26.85 17.85 27.43
C LEU A 320 28.38 17.95 27.55
N SER A 321 28.94 19.15 27.43
CA SER A 321 30.40 19.41 27.45
C SER A 321 31.17 18.55 26.44
N ILE A 322 30.58 18.31 25.25
CA ILE A 322 31.21 17.50 24.22
C ILE A 322 32.31 18.33 23.53
N PRO A 323 33.57 17.88 23.54
CA PRO A 323 34.63 18.55 22.81
C PRO A 323 34.33 18.70 21.31
N SER A 324 34.59 19.88 20.75
CA SER A 324 34.36 20.18 19.32
C SER A 324 35.02 19.19 18.36
N ARG A 325 36.16 18.61 18.75
CA ARG A 325 36.85 17.54 17.99
C ARG A 325 36.00 16.28 17.75
N PHE A 326 34.94 16.07 18.52
CA PHE A 326 34.00 14.94 18.36
C PHE A 326 32.68 15.38 17.73
N LEU A 327 32.60 16.60 17.21
CA LEU A 327 31.41 17.14 16.56
C LEU A 327 31.73 17.42 15.10
N ARG A 328 31.06 16.71 14.20
CA ARG A 328 31.20 16.93 12.77
C ARG A 328 29.95 17.62 12.22
N PRO A 329 30.07 18.76 11.51
CA PRO A 329 28.90 19.43 10.94
C PRO A 329 28.15 18.53 9.96
N VAL A 330 26.82 18.59 9.99
CA VAL A 330 25.95 17.85 9.08
C VAL A 330 24.82 18.73 8.55
N LEU A 331 24.39 18.46 7.32
CA LEU A 331 23.17 19.06 6.81
C LEU A 331 21.94 18.44 7.50
N PRO A 332 20.93 19.25 7.84
CA PRO A 332 19.68 18.74 8.37
C PRO A 332 18.89 17.98 7.30
N SER A 333 17.75 17.41 7.70
CA SER A 333 16.79 16.87 6.72
C SER A 333 16.44 17.94 5.67
N PRO A 334 16.31 17.58 4.37
CA PRO A 334 16.05 18.55 3.29
C PRO A 334 14.85 19.46 3.53
N ARG A 335 13.85 19.02 4.29
CA ARG A 335 12.69 19.84 4.69
C ARG A 335 13.01 21.10 5.51
N TYR A 336 14.22 21.18 6.07
CA TYR A 336 14.71 22.34 6.83
C TYR A 336 15.68 23.21 6.01
N VAL A 337 16.03 22.78 4.79
CA VAL A 337 16.89 23.54 3.89
C VAL A 337 15.97 24.27 2.90
N LYS A 338 15.91 25.59 3.00
CA LYS A 338 15.00 26.45 2.21
C LYS A 338 15.72 27.20 1.08
N CYS A 339 17.01 26.96 0.89
CA CYS A 339 17.85 27.60 -0.11
C CYS A 339 18.43 26.56 -1.06
N ASP A 340 18.72 27.01 -2.29
CA ASP A 340 19.32 26.15 -3.32
C ASP A 340 20.84 25.97 -3.13
N VAL A 341 21.48 26.94 -2.46
CA VAL A 341 22.92 26.95 -2.18
C VAL A 341 23.13 27.09 -0.68
N VAL A 342 23.77 26.08 -0.08
CA VAL A 342 24.17 26.11 1.33
C VAL A 342 25.65 26.44 1.41
N THR A 343 25.96 27.66 1.85
CA THR A 343 27.33 28.07 2.18
C THR A 343 27.73 27.56 3.56
N ALA A 344 29.03 27.47 3.84
CA ALA A 344 29.55 27.12 5.16
C ALA A 344 30.52 28.20 5.67
N ASP A 345 30.73 28.24 6.97
CA ASP A 345 31.79 29.04 7.59
C ASP A 345 33.19 28.38 7.41
N ARG A 346 34.21 28.96 8.07
CA ARG A 346 35.60 28.49 7.97
C ARG A 346 35.82 27.08 8.55
N ASP A 347 34.95 26.66 9.47
CA ASP A 347 35.02 25.36 10.14
C ASP A 347 34.10 24.33 9.46
N GLY A 348 33.49 24.70 8.33
CA GLY A 348 32.61 23.83 7.54
C GLY A 348 31.20 23.70 8.12
N VAL A 349 30.80 24.58 9.04
CA VAL A 349 29.45 24.59 9.61
C VAL A 349 28.48 25.20 8.60
N PRO A 350 27.39 24.51 8.22
CA PRO A 350 26.41 25.06 7.29
C PRO A 350 25.76 26.33 7.83
N ASN A 351 25.71 27.38 7.01
CA ASN A 351 25.03 28.65 7.31
C ASN A 351 23.51 28.47 7.20
N LEU A 352 22.92 27.85 8.23
CA LEU A 352 21.49 27.57 8.36
C LEU A 352 20.98 28.10 9.70
N GLU A 353 19.67 28.35 9.81
CA GLU A 353 19.03 28.82 11.06
C GLU A 353 19.35 27.92 12.26
N ARG A 354 19.54 26.61 12.02
CA ARG A 354 19.87 25.64 13.06
C ARG A 354 21.00 24.71 12.59
N PRO A 355 22.26 25.04 12.92
CA PRO A 355 23.39 24.16 12.68
C PRO A 355 23.24 22.86 13.47
N LEU A 356 23.55 21.74 12.82
CA LEU A 356 23.52 20.42 13.43
C LEU A 356 24.89 19.75 13.30
N PHE A 357 25.19 18.92 14.30
CA PHE A 357 26.42 18.16 14.40
C PHE A 357 26.08 16.69 14.62
N VAL A 358 26.85 15.81 13.98
CA VAL A 358 26.90 14.40 14.35
C VAL A 358 28.03 14.19 15.35
N PHE A 359 27.75 13.45 16.42
CA PHE A 359 28.77 12.97 17.34
C PHE A 359 29.62 11.91 16.64
N ASP A 360 30.89 12.24 16.42
CA ASP A 360 31.88 11.46 15.66
C ASP A 360 33.10 11.23 16.55
N CYS A 361 33.02 10.17 17.37
CA CYS A 361 34.09 9.79 18.27
C CYS A 361 34.79 8.53 17.75
N HIS A 362 36.10 8.62 17.55
CA HIS A 362 36.95 7.52 17.12
C HIS A 362 37.74 6.89 18.27
N LEU A 363 37.52 7.34 19.51
CA LEU A 363 38.19 6.76 20.67
C LEU A 363 37.68 5.32 20.93
N PRO A 364 38.56 4.41 21.33
CA PRO A 364 38.18 3.13 21.92
C PRO A 364 37.22 3.31 23.10
N LEU A 365 36.37 2.32 23.35
CA LEU A 365 35.41 2.37 24.45
C LEU A 365 36.09 2.54 25.81
N ASP A 366 37.23 1.87 26.01
CA ASP A 366 38.02 1.92 27.25
C ASP A 366 38.51 3.34 27.59
N ASP A 367 38.69 4.20 26.58
CA ASP A 367 39.09 5.60 26.74
C ASP A 367 37.90 6.53 27.00
N LEU A 368 36.67 6.05 26.84
CA LEU A 368 35.43 6.80 27.12
C LEU A 368 34.89 6.52 28.54
N GLU A 369 35.31 5.43 29.17
CA GLU A 369 34.89 5.04 30.52
C GLU A 369 35.74 5.69 31.64
N ARG A 370 36.81 6.40 31.27
CA ARG A 370 37.67 7.19 32.17
C ARG A 370 37.30 8.67 32.11
#